data_AF-A0A6G3PEX3-F1
#
_entry.id   AF-A0A6G3PEX3-F1
#
_cell.length_a   1.000
_cell.length_b   1.000
_cell.length_c   1.000
_cell.angle_alpha   90.00
_cell.angle_beta   90.00
_cell.angle_gamma   90.00
#
_symmetry.space_group_name_H-M   'P 1'
#
loop_
_entity.id
_entity.type
_entity.pdbx_description
1 polymer ?
#
loop_
_entity_poly.entity_id
_entity_poly.type
_entity_poly.pdbx_seq_one_letter_code
_entity_poly.pdbx_strand_id
1 'polypeptide(L)'
;GPAAGRPGGARFEDDLRRVATETAEARTYEGPVPSLPGGLPLASQFFFTYLDFSALGPESGRALAVSREDGDSVFTPPPAGTDVFLAAAPEGGRLRVTVRAAATAFSPEALTAFADAVRDDLVEAAGSAGPAPVPERTGRQAGRPERTVRKSALPKRAARESARPERAAREGDPPDRCLDAALIGYLPSPGDLARMAGVPEAALPREELRSLLFPAGRPRHLETLSTPLGRSGFVCVPVFADELAPGEALLGHTARGVELAGALGARTVSLAGMIPSLTGYGFDVLRKLGATGAAPGLPAVTTGHAATVVSVVRTVRAALDATGRRLDALTVAFVGLGSIGSSSLELLLTRAHRPPARLLLCDAPGSGPRLKELAERLMERGLVEEVEVVEPEGHGLPDAVYGAGLIVAAVGGGGALLDVERLAPGTTVVDDSFPHCFDTARALNRMDRAKDVLIVGGGLLDAGPVRREPAEGLPAAAVAGYLARPMVPDTIASCRFESLLHASGAAVPLVRGLVDPPTGLAYWEAAEASGTRAAPLHLLTRSIDVDGLDRVVSGRD
;
A
#
# COMPACT_ATOMS: atom_id res chain seq x y z
N GLY A 1 22.34 17.95 26.13
CA GLY A 1 22.03 16.53 26.44
C GLY A 1 20.53 16.33 26.44
N PRO A 2 20.02 15.11 26.21
CA PRO A 2 18.60 14.80 26.01
C PRO A 2 17.68 15.15 27.20
N ALA A 3 18.23 15.58 28.33
CA ALA A 3 17.47 16.07 29.50
C ALA A 3 17.08 17.56 29.46
N ALA A 4 17.49 18.32 28.43
CA ALA A 4 17.20 19.76 28.35
C ALA A 4 15.75 20.00 27.89
N GLY A 5 14.80 19.90 28.83
CA GLY A 5 13.39 20.20 28.60
C GLY A 5 12.39 19.39 29.44
N ARG A 6 12.85 18.34 30.14
CA ARG A 6 11.97 17.51 30.99
C ARG A 6 11.60 18.29 32.26
N PRO A 7 10.31 18.61 32.51
CA PRO A 7 9.91 19.10 33.81
C PRO A 7 10.22 18.03 34.86
N GLY A 8 10.93 18.38 35.92
CA GLY A 8 11.25 17.44 36.99
C GLY A 8 9.97 16.82 37.56
N GLY A 9 9.81 15.50 37.43
CA GLY A 9 8.67 14.75 37.97
C GLY A 9 7.59 14.32 36.97
N ALA A 10 7.77 14.53 35.66
CA ALA A 10 6.82 14.04 34.64
C ALA A 10 6.76 12.49 34.61
N ARG A 11 5.54 11.93 34.63
CA ARG A 11 5.32 10.47 34.57
C ARG A 11 5.44 9.96 33.13
N PHE A 12 5.76 8.69 32.97
CA PHE A 12 5.90 8.05 31.64
C PHE A 12 4.66 8.21 30.77
N GLU A 13 3.45 8.13 31.34
CA GLU A 13 2.20 8.42 30.61
C GLU A 13 2.11 9.85 30.09
N ASP A 14 2.65 10.83 30.83
CA ASP A 14 2.66 12.23 30.38
C ASP A 14 3.69 12.42 29.25
N ASP A 15 4.80 11.69 29.30
CA ASP A 15 5.78 11.63 28.22
C ASP A 15 5.20 10.93 26.98
N LEU A 16 4.51 9.78 27.12
CA LEU A 16 3.84 9.06 26.03
C LEU A 16 2.70 9.86 25.41
N ARG A 17 1.85 10.52 26.22
CA ARG A 17 0.79 11.41 25.71
C ARG A 17 1.39 12.63 25.02
N ARG A 18 2.51 13.16 25.52
CA ARG A 18 3.26 14.21 24.82
C ARG A 18 3.78 13.70 23.48
N VAL A 19 4.45 12.55 23.43
CA VAL A 19 4.94 11.94 22.17
C VAL A 19 3.80 11.66 21.20
N ALA A 20 2.67 11.12 21.67
CA ALA A 20 1.50 10.83 20.85
C ALA A 20 0.83 12.12 20.33
N THR A 21 0.75 13.17 21.15
CA THR A 21 0.24 14.49 20.75
C THR A 21 1.18 15.14 19.73
N GLU A 22 2.48 15.15 19.99
CA GLU A 22 3.51 15.65 19.07
C GLU A 22 3.51 14.85 17.74
N THR A 23 3.26 13.54 17.80
CA THR A 23 3.14 12.67 16.62
C THR A 23 1.84 12.95 15.83
N ALA A 24 0.72 13.15 16.50
CA ALA A 24 -0.56 13.49 15.87
C ALA A 24 -0.54 14.89 15.26
N GLU A 25 0.08 15.86 15.94
CA GLU A 25 0.33 17.19 15.42
C GLU A 25 1.28 17.11 14.21
N ALA A 26 2.39 16.36 14.28
CA ALA A 26 3.31 16.19 13.16
C ALA A 26 2.68 15.52 11.92
N ARG A 27 1.67 14.66 12.09
CA ARG A 27 0.92 14.03 10.98
C ARG A 27 -0.05 14.97 10.27
N THR A 28 -0.52 15.99 10.99
CA THR A 28 -1.55 16.92 10.52
C THR A 28 -0.97 18.32 10.24
N TYR A 29 0.29 18.55 10.58
CA TYR A 29 0.97 19.82 10.42
C TYR A 29 1.36 20.08 8.96
N GLU A 30 0.73 21.09 8.35
CA GLU A 30 1.12 21.66 7.06
C GLU A 30 1.88 22.97 7.30
N GLY A 31 3.22 22.93 7.22
CA GLY A 31 4.09 24.12 7.38
C GLY A 31 5.55 23.79 7.74
N PRO A 32 6.43 24.80 7.86
CA PRO A 32 7.81 24.63 8.34
C PRO A 32 7.85 24.35 9.85
N VAL A 33 8.46 23.22 10.23
CA VAL A 33 8.49 22.71 11.62
C VAL A 33 9.13 23.72 12.59
N PRO A 34 8.41 24.19 13.63
CA PRO A 34 8.95 25.13 14.61
C PRO A 34 10.16 24.54 15.36
N SER A 35 11.07 25.39 15.82
CA SER A 35 12.17 24.94 16.69
C SER A 35 11.75 24.93 18.15
N LEU A 36 12.11 23.89 18.89
CA LEU A 36 12.04 23.83 20.35
C LEU A 36 12.97 24.88 20.97
N PRO A 37 12.77 25.25 22.25
CA PRO A 37 13.62 26.21 22.96
C PRO A 37 15.13 25.86 22.98
N GLY A 38 15.48 24.61 22.69
CA GLY A 38 16.86 24.13 22.55
C GLY A 38 17.43 24.20 21.12
N GLY A 39 16.76 24.85 20.17
CA GLY A 39 17.24 25.05 18.79
C GLY A 39 17.09 23.85 17.86
N LEU A 40 16.51 22.74 18.34
CA LEU A 40 16.19 21.56 17.54
C LEU A 40 14.79 21.71 16.91
N PRO A 41 14.57 21.34 15.64
CA PRO A 41 13.21 21.17 15.09
C PRO A 41 12.32 20.33 16.00
N LEU A 42 11.03 20.66 16.11
CA LEU A 42 10.03 19.98 16.96
C LEU A 42 10.11 18.45 16.93
N ALA A 43 10.47 17.87 15.77
CA ALA A 43 10.54 16.42 15.55
C ALA A 43 11.95 15.80 15.68
N SER A 44 12.97 16.52 16.15
CA SER A 44 14.38 16.06 16.10
C SER A 44 14.74 15.01 17.15
N GLN A 45 14.01 14.97 18.27
CA GLN A 45 14.22 13.96 19.30
C GLN A 45 13.62 12.61 18.91
N PHE A 46 12.89 12.58 17.79
CA PHE A 46 12.23 11.41 17.24
C PHE A 46 12.69 11.16 15.81
N PHE A 47 13.95 10.75 15.62
CA PHE A 47 14.37 10.03 14.42
C PHE A 47 13.80 8.59 14.42
N PHE A 48 12.50 8.47 14.68
CA PHE A 48 11.72 7.25 14.53
C PHE A 48 11.20 7.24 13.11
N THR A 49 11.74 6.37 12.28
CA THR A 49 11.17 6.11 10.96
C THR A 49 9.96 5.21 11.13
N TYR A 50 8.84 5.82 11.58
CA TYR A 50 7.48 5.27 11.66
C TYR A 50 7.00 4.90 13.07
N LEU A 51 6.01 5.62 13.61
CA LEU A 51 5.19 5.17 14.75
C LEU A 51 3.72 5.41 14.38
N ASP A 52 2.94 4.36 14.12
CA ASP A 52 1.51 4.48 13.81
C ASP A 52 0.55 4.30 15.01
N PHE A 53 0.32 5.32 15.83
CA PHE A 53 -0.58 5.20 16.99
C PHE A 53 -2.09 5.45 16.74
N SER A 54 -2.53 5.79 15.52
CA SER A 54 -3.94 6.13 15.28
C SER A 54 -4.92 4.96 15.43
N ALA A 55 -4.42 3.72 15.47
CA ALA A 55 -5.25 2.52 15.64
C ALA A 55 -5.31 1.98 17.08
N LEU A 56 -4.73 2.69 18.07
CA LEU A 56 -4.67 2.18 19.46
C LEU A 56 -5.98 2.31 20.25
N GLY A 57 -7.01 2.99 19.75
CA GLY A 57 -8.26 3.18 20.50
C GLY A 57 -8.05 3.87 21.86
N PRO A 58 -9.09 3.97 22.71
CA PRO A 58 -8.95 4.52 24.05
C PRO A 58 -8.11 3.61 24.96
N GLU A 59 -7.28 4.22 25.83
CA GLU A 59 -6.44 3.52 26.83
C GLU A 59 -7.28 2.49 27.62
N SER A 60 -6.87 1.22 27.61
CA SER A 60 -7.45 0.18 28.47
C SER A 60 -6.35 -0.52 29.28
N GLY A 61 -6.51 -0.51 30.61
CA GLY A 61 -5.48 -0.91 31.55
C GLY A 61 -5.25 -2.42 31.60
N ARG A 62 -4.12 -2.88 31.08
CA ARG A 62 -3.46 -4.15 31.42
C ARG A 62 -1.95 -3.91 31.52
N ALA A 63 -1.26 -4.77 32.27
CA ALA A 63 0.20 -4.74 32.33
C ALA A 63 0.79 -5.00 30.93
N LEU A 64 1.66 -4.10 30.48
CA LEU A 64 2.40 -4.25 29.22
C LEU A 64 3.58 -5.19 29.44
N ALA A 65 3.76 -6.17 28.56
CA ALA A 65 4.92 -7.05 28.54
C ALA A 65 5.65 -6.87 27.21
N VAL A 66 6.98 -6.90 27.25
CA VAL A 66 7.82 -6.80 26.06
C VAL A 66 8.45 -8.17 25.81
N SER A 67 8.31 -8.68 24.59
CA SER A 67 8.92 -9.93 24.12
C SER A 67 9.78 -9.67 22.91
N ARG A 68 10.89 -10.40 22.78
CA ARG A 68 11.74 -10.39 21.58
C ARG A 68 11.19 -11.39 20.56
N GLU A 69 11.21 -11.01 19.29
CA GLU A 69 10.85 -11.86 18.17
C GLU A 69 11.98 -11.79 17.14
N ASP A 70 12.64 -12.92 16.89
CA ASP A 70 13.67 -13.04 15.85
C ASP A 70 13.01 -13.57 14.57
N GLY A 71 13.08 -12.83 13.46
CA GLY A 71 12.45 -13.21 12.19
C GLY A 71 12.50 -12.11 11.13
N ASP A 72 12.12 -12.46 9.89
CA ASP A 72 12.01 -11.48 8.79
C ASP A 72 10.81 -10.52 8.96
N SER A 73 10.89 -9.35 8.34
CA SER A 73 9.88 -8.27 8.45
C SER A 73 9.17 -8.01 7.13
N VAL A 74 7.92 -7.55 7.20
CA VAL A 74 7.15 -7.03 6.06
C VAL A 74 7.76 -5.78 5.41
N PHE A 75 8.61 -5.05 6.13
CA PHE A 75 9.33 -3.90 5.56
C PHE A 75 10.49 -4.40 4.72
N THR A 76 10.86 -3.70 3.66
CA THR A 76 12.11 -3.96 2.92
C THR A 76 13.33 -3.47 3.71
N PRO A 77 14.56 -3.89 3.36
CA PRO A 77 15.77 -3.29 3.92
C PRO A 77 15.75 -1.75 3.84
N PRO A 78 16.39 -1.04 4.79
CA PRO A 78 16.43 0.42 4.75
C PRO A 78 17.01 0.92 3.42
N PRO A 79 16.46 2.01 2.86
CA PRO A 79 17.00 2.59 1.65
C PRO A 79 18.43 3.10 1.86
N ALA A 80 19.23 3.15 0.79
CA ALA A 80 20.58 3.67 0.84
C ALA A 80 20.61 5.11 1.39
N GLY A 81 21.47 5.34 2.39
CA GLY A 81 21.52 6.59 3.15
C GLY A 81 20.70 6.59 4.45
N THR A 82 19.97 5.50 4.75
CA THR A 82 19.34 5.26 6.04
C THR A 82 20.06 4.13 6.77
N ASP A 83 20.81 4.46 7.81
CA ASP A 83 21.60 3.47 8.57
C ASP A 83 20.72 2.53 9.39
N VAL A 84 19.68 3.07 10.03
CA VAL A 84 18.71 2.35 10.86
C VAL A 84 17.29 2.82 10.54
N PHE A 85 16.37 1.86 10.39
CA PHE A 85 14.94 2.04 10.21
C PHE A 85 14.23 1.41 11.42
N LEU A 86 13.45 2.20 12.15
CA LEU A 86 12.69 1.72 13.30
C LEU A 86 11.21 2.07 13.16
N ALA A 87 10.39 1.06 12.95
CA ALA A 87 8.95 1.18 12.77
C ALA A 87 8.20 0.65 13.99
N ALA A 88 7.13 1.32 14.44
CA ALA A 88 6.13 0.72 15.31
C ALA A 88 4.74 0.75 14.70
N ALA A 89 4.06 -0.38 14.76
CA ALA A 89 2.72 -0.57 14.25
C ALA A 89 1.86 -1.35 15.25
N PRO A 90 0.59 -0.97 15.45
CA PRO A 90 -0.36 -1.76 16.22
C PRO A 90 -0.75 -3.00 15.42
N GLU A 91 -0.77 -4.15 16.07
CA GLU A 91 -1.09 -5.42 15.44
C GLU A 91 -1.72 -6.35 16.47
N GLY A 92 -2.96 -6.81 16.26
CA GLY A 92 -3.57 -7.80 17.17
C GLY A 92 -3.62 -7.39 18.65
N GLY A 93 -3.75 -6.09 18.96
CA GLY A 93 -3.77 -5.58 20.33
C GLY A 93 -2.39 -5.42 21.00
N ARG A 94 -1.29 -5.65 20.27
CA ARG A 94 0.09 -5.31 20.69
C ARG A 94 0.63 -4.16 19.85
N LEU A 95 1.66 -3.47 20.35
CA LEU A 95 2.49 -2.55 19.57
C LEU A 95 3.75 -3.31 19.14
N ARG A 96 3.87 -3.62 17.86
CA ARG A 96 5.06 -4.24 17.30
C ARG A 96 6.08 -3.16 16.96
N VAL A 97 7.31 -3.30 17.47
CA VAL A 97 8.46 -2.45 17.10
C VAL A 97 9.43 -3.28 16.27
N THR A 98 9.70 -2.85 15.03
CA THR A 98 10.62 -3.47 14.10
C THR A 98 11.84 -2.59 13.94
N VAL A 99 13.03 -3.18 14.10
CA VAL A 99 14.31 -2.52 13.81
C VAL A 99 14.96 -3.19 12.61
N ARG A 100 15.33 -2.40 11.60
CA ARG A 100 16.18 -2.84 10.48
C ARG A 100 17.37 -1.91 10.37
N ALA A 101 18.52 -2.43 9.95
CA ALA A 101 19.68 -1.60 9.65
C ALA A 101 20.29 -1.99 8.31
N ALA A 102 20.98 -1.05 7.68
CA ALA A 102 21.77 -1.33 6.49
C ALA A 102 23.01 -2.16 6.89
N ALA A 103 23.27 -3.25 6.16
CA ALA A 103 24.43 -4.10 6.43
C ALA A 103 25.78 -3.36 6.27
N THR A 104 25.78 -2.24 5.54
CA THR A 104 26.93 -1.34 5.41
C THR A 104 27.17 -0.46 6.64
N ALA A 105 26.16 -0.28 7.49
CA ALA A 105 26.19 0.61 8.66
C ALA A 105 26.24 -0.16 9.99
N PHE A 106 25.63 -1.35 10.06
CA PHE A 106 25.56 -2.19 11.26
C PHE A 106 25.98 -3.62 10.96
N SER A 107 26.88 -4.18 11.78
CA SER A 107 27.06 -5.64 11.81
C SER A 107 25.83 -6.31 12.46
N PRO A 108 25.59 -7.60 12.20
CA PRO A 108 24.50 -8.34 12.86
C PRO A 108 24.54 -8.27 14.39
N GLU A 109 25.73 -8.29 14.99
CA GLU A 109 25.93 -8.19 16.44
C GLU A 109 25.61 -6.79 16.95
N ALA A 110 26.03 -5.75 16.22
CA ALA A 110 25.74 -4.36 16.58
C ALA A 110 24.24 -4.05 16.48
N LEU A 111 23.56 -4.58 15.47
CA LEU A 111 22.10 -4.45 15.33
C LEU A 111 21.38 -5.18 16.46
N THR A 112 21.84 -6.37 16.83
CA THR A 112 21.29 -7.13 17.96
C THR A 112 21.43 -6.36 19.26
N ALA A 113 22.61 -5.81 19.56
CA ALA A 113 22.84 -5.01 20.75
C ALA A 113 21.97 -3.75 20.79
N PHE A 114 21.80 -3.07 19.65
CA PHE A 114 20.91 -1.91 19.54
C PHE A 114 19.44 -2.30 19.77
N ALA A 115 18.97 -3.39 19.17
CA ALA A 115 17.61 -3.89 19.39
C ALA A 115 17.38 -4.33 20.85
N ASP A 116 18.37 -4.94 21.49
CA ASP A 116 18.31 -5.28 22.91
C ASP A 116 18.25 -4.03 23.80
N ALA A 117 19.01 -2.98 23.51
CA ALA A 117 18.92 -1.72 24.23
C ALA A 117 17.53 -1.07 24.10
N VAL A 118 16.97 -1.03 22.87
CA VAL A 118 15.59 -0.54 22.65
C VAL A 118 14.58 -1.38 23.43
N ARG A 119 14.73 -2.71 23.46
CA ARG A 119 13.87 -3.59 24.25
C ARG A 119 13.97 -3.29 25.73
N ASP A 120 15.18 -3.17 26.27
CA ASP A 120 15.41 -2.96 27.70
C ASP A 120 14.84 -1.60 28.15
N ASP A 121 15.00 -0.55 27.33
CA ASP A 121 14.36 0.75 27.55
C ASP A 121 12.82 0.63 27.57
N LEU A 122 12.24 -0.17 26.66
CA LEU A 122 10.79 -0.43 26.64
C LEU A 122 10.32 -1.26 27.85
N VAL A 123 11.12 -2.23 28.32
CA VAL A 123 10.83 -3.04 29.51
C VAL A 123 10.86 -2.17 30.77
N GLU A 124 11.89 -1.33 30.93
CA GLU A 124 12.00 -0.39 32.05
C GLU A 124 10.80 0.57 32.08
N ALA A 125 10.44 1.10 30.90
CA ALA A 125 9.28 1.95 30.75
C ALA A 125 7.96 1.25 31.12
N ALA A 126 7.78 -0.02 30.72
CA ALA A 126 6.61 -0.83 31.05
C ALA A 126 6.55 -1.22 32.54
N GLY A 127 7.70 -1.51 33.16
CA GLY A 127 7.80 -1.88 34.58
C GLY A 127 7.62 -0.71 35.56
N SER A 128 7.79 0.53 35.09
CA SER A 128 7.63 1.76 35.88
C SER A 128 6.17 2.17 36.11
N ALA A 129 5.21 1.51 35.45
CA ALA A 129 3.77 1.74 35.59
C ALA A 129 3.16 0.96 36.77
N GLY A 130 3.40 1.42 38.01
CA GLY A 130 2.70 0.90 39.19
C GLY A 130 1.22 1.34 39.28
N PRO A 131 0.35 0.65 40.05
CA PRO A 131 -1.07 1.00 40.14
C PRO A 131 -1.27 2.40 40.75
N ALA A 132 -2.05 3.25 40.07
CA ALA A 132 -2.35 4.59 40.54
C ALA A 132 -3.12 4.57 41.89
N PRO A 133 -2.84 5.49 42.84
CA PRO A 133 -3.61 5.56 44.08
C PRO A 133 -5.02 6.07 43.81
N VAL A 134 -6.02 5.39 44.38
CA VAL A 134 -7.40 5.86 44.46
C VAL A 134 -7.43 7.11 45.36
N PRO A 135 -8.07 8.23 44.95
CA PRO A 135 -8.13 9.41 45.81
C PRO A 135 -9.06 9.16 46.99
N GLU A 136 -8.52 9.24 48.21
CA GLU A 136 -9.30 9.25 49.45
C GLU A 136 -10.21 10.48 49.52
N ARG A 137 -11.48 10.23 49.83
CA ARG A 137 -12.46 11.24 50.23
C ARG A 137 -12.04 11.87 51.55
N THR A 138 -11.49 13.08 51.52
CA THR A 138 -11.45 13.96 52.69
C THR A 138 -12.63 14.93 52.64
N GLY A 139 -13.55 14.76 53.58
CA GLY A 139 -14.65 15.67 53.79
C GLY A 139 -14.19 16.95 54.48
N ARG A 140 -14.65 18.10 53.98
CA ARG A 140 -14.94 19.29 54.79
C ARG A 140 -16.11 20.07 54.18
N GLN A 141 -17.13 20.27 55.00
CA GLN A 141 -18.32 21.08 54.76
C GLN A 141 -17.97 22.56 54.59
N ALA A 142 -18.70 23.26 53.72
CA ALA A 142 -19.39 24.52 54.08
C ALA A 142 -20.31 25.00 52.94
N GLY A 143 -21.55 25.37 53.29
CA GLY A 143 -22.27 26.49 52.66
C GLY A 143 -23.29 26.17 51.57
N ARG A 144 -24.56 26.01 51.98
CA ARG A 144 -25.76 26.20 51.13
C ARG A 144 -26.06 27.71 51.05
N PRO A 145 -26.54 28.24 49.91
CA PRO A 145 -27.96 28.61 49.82
C PRO A 145 -28.56 28.28 48.43
N GLU A 146 -29.66 27.53 48.37
CA GLU A 146 -31.05 27.99 48.18
C GLU A 146 -31.42 28.46 46.76
N ARG A 147 -32.52 27.86 46.30
CA ARG A 147 -33.11 27.91 44.96
C ARG A 147 -33.69 29.28 44.65
N THR A 148 -33.55 29.70 43.40
CA THR A 148 -34.61 30.44 42.71
C THR A 148 -34.87 29.83 41.34
N VAL A 149 -36.15 29.46 41.15
CA VAL A 149 -36.72 28.92 39.92
C VAL A 149 -37.04 30.09 38.99
N ARG A 150 -36.61 30.04 37.73
CA ARG A 150 -37.33 30.68 36.62
C ARG A 150 -37.39 29.76 35.40
N LYS A 151 -38.62 29.63 34.90
CA LYS A 151 -39.08 28.81 33.77
C LYS A 151 -38.68 29.41 32.42
N SER A 152 -38.69 28.54 31.40
CA SER A 152 -38.98 28.74 29.96
C SER A 152 -37.85 28.19 29.10
N ALA A 153 -38.05 27.60 27.93
CA ALA A 153 -39.16 26.89 27.29
C ALA A 153 -38.50 26.14 26.12
N LEU A 154 -38.92 24.90 25.84
CA LEU A 154 -38.55 24.23 24.58
C LEU A 154 -39.20 24.95 23.38
N PRO A 155 -38.65 24.73 22.17
CA PRO A 155 -39.54 24.12 21.18
C PRO A 155 -38.94 22.89 20.47
N LYS A 156 -39.88 22.04 20.05
CA LYS A 156 -39.72 20.79 19.30
C LYS A 156 -39.48 21.05 17.81
N ARG A 157 -38.73 20.11 17.21
CA ARG A 157 -38.83 19.48 15.86
C ARG A 157 -39.28 20.33 14.66
N ALA A 158 -38.48 20.26 13.59
CA ALA A 158 -38.98 20.00 12.24
C ALA A 158 -37.94 19.23 11.41
N ALA A 159 -38.39 18.13 10.80
CA ALA A 159 -37.71 17.44 9.73
C ALA A 159 -37.78 18.28 8.45
N ARG A 160 -36.72 18.25 7.62
CA ARG A 160 -36.80 18.58 6.19
C ARG A 160 -35.84 17.71 5.39
N GLU A 161 -36.42 17.13 4.36
CA GLU A 161 -35.83 16.34 3.29
C GLU A 161 -34.90 17.17 2.40
N SER A 162 -34.00 16.45 1.71
CA SER A 162 -33.51 16.66 0.34
C SER A 162 -33.19 18.08 -0.17
N ALA A 163 -31.91 18.34 -0.39
CA ALA A 163 -31.41 19.00 -1.61
C ALA A 163 -29.88 18.78 -1.75
N ARG A 164 -29.46 18.16 -2.85
CA ARG A 164 -28.06 18.18 -3.33
C ARG A 164 -27.73 19.62 -3.76
N PRO A 165 -26.56 20.19 -3.46
CA PRO A 165 -26.16 21.44 -4.08
C PRO A 165 -25.56 21.14 -5.47
N GLU A 166 -26.31 21.45 -6.53
CA GLU A 166 -25.75 21.64 -7.87
C GLU A 166 -24.77 22.83 -7.81
N ARG A 167 -23.52 22.59 -8.20
CA ARG A 167 -22.52 23.66 -8.37
C ARG A 167 -22.90 24.48 -9.60
N ALA A 168 -23.32 25.72 -9.37
CA ALA A 168 -23.39 26.74 -10.42
C ALA A 168 -21.98 27.05 -10.92
N ALA A 169 -21.74 26.82 -12.21
CA ALA A 169 -20.52 27.21 -12.89
C ALA A 169 -20.37 28.74 -12.83
N ARG A 170 -19.22 29.21 -12.34
CA ARG A 170 -18.83 30.62 -12.46
C ARG A 170 -18.19 30.81 -13.84
N GLU A 171 -18.82 31.61 -14.68
CA GLU A 171 -18.26 32.02 -15.97
C GLU A 171 -16.97 32.82 -15.74
N GLY A 172 -15.85 32.30 -16.27
CA GLY A 172 -14.55 32.99 -16.26
C GLY A 172 -13.30 32.10 -16.11
N ASP A 173 -13.43 30.83 -15.74
CA ASP A 173 -12.30 29.90 -15.68
C ASP A 173 -12.03 29.29 -17.07
N PRO A 174 -10.77 29.13 -17.52
CA PRO A 174 -10.46 28.42 -18.75
C PRO A 174 -10.94 26.96 -18.63
N PRO A 175 -11.44 26.34 -19.71
CA PRO A 175 -12.05 25.03 -19.60
C PRO A 175 -11.02 23.96 -19.20
N ASP A 176 -11.31 23.24 -18.12
CA ASP A 176 -11.18 21.78 -18.01
C ASP A 176 -9.82 21.12 -18.34
N ARG A 177 -8.70 21.74 -17.94
CA ARG A 177 -7.33 21.19 -18.16
C ARG A 177 -6.61 20.71 -16.90
N CYS A 178 -7.23 20.81 -15.73
CA CYS A 178 -6.64 20.42 -14.46
C CYS A 178 -6.67 18.90 -14.26
N LEU A 179 -5.60 18.30 -13.76
CA LEU A 179 -5.63 16.93 -13.25
C LEU A 179 -6.33 16.89 -11.89
N ASP A 180 -7.06 15.83 -11.58
CA ASP A 180 -7.57 15.57 -10.22
C ASP A 180 -6.56 14.79 -9.39
N ALA A 181 -5.90 13.82 -10.02
CA ALA A 181 -4.91 12.96 -9.42
C ALA A 181 -3.73 12.69 -10.35
N ALA A 182 -2.68 12.04 -9.87
CA ALA A 182 -1.64 11.49 -10.73
C ALA A 182 -1.03 10.20 -10.19
N LEU A 183 -0.37 9.46 -11.07
CA LEU A 183 0.56 8.38 -10.75
C LEU A 183 1.98 8.86 -11.03
N ILE A 184 2.85 8.78 -10.03
CA ILE A 184 4.29 8.95 -10.21
C ILE A 184 4.90 7.58 -10.49
N GLY A 185 5.50 7.38 -11.66
CA GLY A 185 6.12 6.09 -12.00
C GLY A 185 7.33 6.23 -12.89
N TYR A 186 7.83 5.12 -13.39
CA TYR A 186 9.08 5.00 -14.14
C TYR A 186 8.85 4.26 -15.46
N LEU A 187 9.85 4.24 -16.34
CA LEU A 187 9.75 3.50 -17.60
C LEU A 187 10.09 2.01 -17.39
N PRO A 188 9.41 1.09 -18.10
CA PRO A 188 9.91 -0.28 -18.25
C PRO A 188 11.34 -0.28 -18.81
N SER A 189 12.13 -1.32 -18.55
CA SER A 189 13.50 -1.40 -19.07
C SER A 189 13.52 -1.31 -20.62
N PRO A 190 14.63 -0.86 -21.25
CA PRO A 190 14.74 -0.88 -22.71
C PRO A 190 14.44 -2.26 -23.32
N GLY A 191 14.89 -3.35 -22.67
CA GLY A 191 14.55 -4.71 -23.07
C GLY A 191 13.06 -5.04 -22.99
N ASP A 192 12.35 -4.58 -21.94
CA ASP A 192 10.89 -4.71 -21.85
C ASP A 192 10.18 -3.92 -22.95
N LEU A 193 10.61 -2.67 -23.18
CA LEU A 193 10.07 -1.81 -24.24
C LEU A 193 10.29 -2.42 -25.63
N ALA A 194 11.47 -3.00 -25.86
CA ALA A 194 11.82 -3.66 -27.11
C ALA A 194 10.95 -4.89 -27.36
N ARG A 195 10.75 -5.73 -26.33
CA ARG A 195 9.83 -6.87 -26.37
C ARG A 195 8.39 -6.43 -26.67
N MET A 196 7.91 -5.38 -26.01
CA MET A 196 6.57 -4.83 -26.27
C MET A 196 6.43 -4.27 -27.69
N ALA A 197 7.48 -3.67 -28.24
CA ALA A 197 7.48 -3.09 -29.59
C ALA A 197 7.76 -4.13 -30.70
N GLY A 198 8.18 -5.35 -30.36
CA GLY A 198 8.58 -6.37 -31.34
C GLY A 198 9.87 -6.02 -32.09
N VAL A 199 10.78 -5.26 -31.46
CA VAL A 199 12.04 -4.79 -32.05
C VAL A 199 13.25 -5.28 -31.24
N PRO A 200 14.46 -5.36 -31.82
CA PRO A 200 15.67 -5.65 -31.06
C PRO A 200 15.94 -4.57 -30.01
N GLU A 201 16.45 -4.96 -28.83
CA GLU A 201 16.78 -4.01 -27.76
C GLU A 201 17.79 -2.93 -28.20
N ALA A 202 18.73 -3.29 -29.09
CA ALA A 202 19.69 -2.34 -29.67
C ALA A 202 19.03 -1.20 -30.48
N ALA A 203 17.76 -1.35 -30.91
CA ALA A 203 17.01 -0.30 -31.58
C ALA A 203 16.42 0.74 -30.61
N LEU A 204 16.50 0.49 -29.30
CA LEU A 204 15.99 1.36 -28.23
C LEU A 204 17.13 1.73 -27.26
N PRO A 205 18.17 2.44 -27.72
CA PRO A 205 19.29 2.83 -26.87
C PRO A 205 18.82 3.67 -25.66
N ARG A 206 19.20 3.21 -24.47
CA ARG A 206 18.73 3.72 -23.18
C ARG A 206 18.88 5.23 -23.03
N GLU A 207 20.08 5.75 -23.25
CA GLU A 207 20.37 7.18 -23.05
C GLU A 207 19.65 8.06 -24.07
N GLU A 208 19.45 7.57 -25.30
CA GLU A 208 18.69 8.29 -26.32
C GLU A 208 17.22 8.36 -25.94
N LEU A 209 16.63 7.25 -25.48
CA LEU A 209 15.27 7.22 -24.96
C LEU A 209 15.10 8.16 -23.76
N ARG A 210 16.04 8.14 -22.82
CA ARG A 210 16.01 9.03 -21.66
C ARG A 210 16.07 10.49 -22.08
N SER A 211 17.01 10.86 -22.95
CA SER A 211 17.19 12.24 -23.43
C SER A 211 15.98 12.73 -24.24
N LEU A 212 15.39 11.85 -25.04
CA LEU A 212 14.21 12.13 -25.86
C LEU A 212 12.97 12.39 -24.99
N LEU A 213 12.75 11.55 -23.98
CA LEU A 213 11.56 11.64 -23.14
C LEU A 213 11.71 12.64 -22.00
N PHE A 214 12.90 12.83 -21.44
CA PHE A 214 13.13 13.65 -20.25
C PHE A 214 14.14 14.77 -20.51
N PRO A 215 13.71 15.86 -21.17
CA PRO A 215 14.60 17.00 -21.39
C PRO A 215 15.12 17.52 -20.05
N ALA A 216 16.44 17.76 -19.99
CA ALA A 216 17.17 18.15 -18.79
C ALA A 216 17.07 17.15 -17.61
N GLY A 217 16.73 15.88 -17.86
CA GLY A 217 16.63 14.86 -16.82
C GLY A 217 15.52 15.15 -15.80
N ARG A 218 14.46 15.86 -16.21
CA ARG A 218 13.33 16.19 -15.33
C ARG A 218 12.18 15.21 -15.51
N PRO A 219 11.40 14.93 -14.45
CA PRO A 219 10.15 14.20 -14.59
C PRO A 219 9.23 14.85 -15.63
N ARG A 220 8.40 14.04 -16.28
CA ARG A 220 7.54 14.49 -17.37
C ARG A 220 6.17 13.82 -17.32
N HIS A 221 5.14 14.61 -17.55
CA HIS A 221 3.79 14.10 -17.80
C HIS A 221 3.76 13.39 -19.17
N LEU A 222 3.37 12.12 -19.19
CA LEU A 222 3.32 11.30 -20.41
C LEU A 222 1.90 11.02 -20.88
N GLU A 223 0.93 10.94 -19.98
CA GLU A 223 -0.43 10.52 -20.32
C GLU A 223 -1.45 11.11 -19.35
N THR A 224 -2.58 11.59 -19.87
CA THR A 224 -3.79 11.84 -19.08
C THR A 224 -4.82 10.75 -19.33
N LEU A 225 -5.40 10.25 -18.25
CA LEU A 225 -6.48 9.27 -18.24
C LEU A 225 -7.73 9.94 -17.68
N SER A 226 -8.84 9.86 -18.41
CA SER A 226 -10.15 10.35 -17.98
C SER A 226 -11.07 9.17 -17.69
N THR A 227 -11.70 9.17 -16.52
CA THR A 227 -12.74 8.20 -16.10
C THR A 227 -13.97 8.93 -15.57
N PRO A 228 -15.08 8.22 -15.29
CA PRO A 228 -16.20 8.78 -14.53
C PRO A 228 -15.84 9.34 -13.13
N LEU A 229 -14.71 8.95 -12.54
CA LEU A 229 -14.25 9.44 -11.23
C LEU A 229 -13.37 10.70 -11.32
N GLY A 230 -12.88 11.04 -12.51
CA GLY A 230 -12.08 12.22 -12.75
C GLY A 230 -10.89 11.98 -13.70
N ARG A 231 -9.98 12.95 -13.73
CA ARG A 231 -8.80 12.96 -14.60
C ARG A 231 -7.54 12.65 -13.78
N SER A 232 -6.81 11.62 -14.19
CA SER A 232 -5.53 11.24 -13.57
C SER A 232 -4.39 11.41 -14.56
N GLY A 233 -3.26 12.00 -14.18
CA GLY A 233 -2.05 12.05 -15.00
C GLY A 233 -1.08 10.90 -14.71
N PHE A 234 -0.25 10.53 -15.67
CA PHE A 234 0.94 9.71 -15.46
C PHE A 234 2.17 10.60 -15.58
N VAL A 235 2.82 10.85 -14.45
CA VAL A 235 4.08 11.61 -14.37
C VAL A 235 5.22 10.62 -14.23
N CYS A 236 6.06 10.54 -15.26
CA CYS A 236 7.15 9.61 -15.31
C CYS A 236 8.47 10.26 -14.86
N VAL A 237 9.20 9.58 -13.98
CA VAL A 237 10.56 9.95 -13.59
C VAL A 237 11.58 9.40 -14.60
N PRO A 238 12.74 10.05 -14.77
CA PRO A 238 13.75 9.68 -15.78
C PRO A 238 14.60 8.46 -15.38
N VAL A 239 13.94 7.39 -14.90
CA VAL A 239 14.57 6.17 -14.40
C VAL A 239 13.91 4.98 -15.10
N PHE A 240 14.70 3.99 -15.51
CA PHE A 240 14.19 2.72 -16.01
C PHE A 240 13.98 1.71 -14.88
N ALA A 241 13.08 0.75 -15.08
CA ALA A 241 12.70 -0.23 -14.05
C ALA A 241 13.90 -1.02 -13.52
N ASP A 242 14.87 -1.34 -14.38
CA ASP A 242 16.10 -2.06 -14.07
C ASP A 242 17.19 -1.18 -13.44
N GLU A 243 16.94 0.12 -13.29
CA GLU A 243 17.82 1.10 -12.62
C GLU A 243 17.30 1.51 -11.25
N LEU A 244 16.15 0.97 -10.83
CA LEU A 244 15.55 1.31 -9.56
C LEU A 244 16.43 0.83 -8.41
N ALA A 245 16.99 1.82 -7.72
CA ALA A 245 17.72 1.64 -6.49
C ALA A 245 17.25 2.68 -5.48
N PRO A 246 17.25 2.35 -4.17
CA PRO A 246 16.99 3.35 -3.16
C PRO A 246 18.10 4.41 -3.15
N GLY A 247 17.76 5.65 -2.81
CA GLY A 247 18.74 6.74 -2.65
C GLY A 247 18.27 8.10 -3.17
N GLU A 248 19.14 9.11 -3.02
CA GLU A 248 18.83 10.52 -3.32
C GLU A 248 18.42 10.78 -4.78
N ALA A 249 18.92 10.00 -5.74
CA ALA A 249 18.53 10.14 -7.14
C ALA A 249 17.04 9.85 -7.34
N LEU A 250 16.58 8.65 -6.95
CA LEU A 250 15.18 8.26 -7.06
C LEU A 250 14.29 9.17 -6.21
N LEU A 251 14.69 9.47 -4.97
CA LEU A 251 13.95 10.35 -4.08
C LEU A 251 13.77 11.75 -4.68
N GLY A 252 14.86 12.34 -5.20
CA GLY A 252 14.84 13.66 -5.82
C GLY A 252 13.99 13.71 -7.09
N HIS A 253 14.03 12.67 -7.93
CA HIS A 253 13.15 12.60 -9.09
C HIS A 253 11.68 12.42 -8.70
N THR A 254 11.40 11.60 -7.69
CA THR A 254 10.04 11.36 -7.19
C THR A 254 9.44 12.64 -6.62
N ALA A 255 10.17 13.37 -5.77
CA ALA A 255 9.73 14.65 -5.22
C ALA A 255 9.42 15.69 -6.32
N ARG A 256 10.31 15.85 -7.31
CA ARG A 256 10.06 16.70 -8.48
C ARG A 256 8.85 16.25 -9.32
N GLY A 257 8.58 14.95 -9.36
CA GLY A 257 7.40 14.39 -10.01
C GLY A 257 6.12 14.77 -9.29
N VAL A 258 6.13 14.72 -7.95
CA VAL A 258 5.01 15.16 -7.11
C VAL A 258 4.75 16.67 -7.29
N GLU A 259 5.79 17.50 -7.28
CA GLU A 259 5.68 18.94 -7.57
C GLU A 259 5.08 19.21 -8.96
N LEU A 260 5.55 18.50 -9.98
CA LEU A 260 5.01 18.61 -11.34
C LEU A 260 3.53 18.22 -11.38
N ALA A 261 3.14 17.12 -10.73
CA ALA A 261 1.74 16.72 -10.65
C ALA A 261 0.87 17.79 -9.98
N GLY A 262 1.36 18.40 -8.89
CA GLY A 262 0.69 19.51 -8.23
C GLY A 262 0.56 20.76 -9.12
N ALA A 263 1.60 21.10 -9.89
CA ALA A 263 1.56 22.20 -10.86
C ALA A 263 0.57 21.94 -12.02
N LEU A 264 0.30 20.67 -12.33
CA LEU A 264 -0.75 20.24 -13.26
C LEU A 264 -2.13 20.12 -12.57
N GLY A 265 -2.19 20.44 -11.28
CA GLY A 265 -3.39 20.57 -10.49
C GLY A 265 -3.87 19.31 -9.75
N ALA A 266 -3.10 18.23 -9.81
CA ALA A 266 -3.41 17.02 -9.05
C ALA A 266 -3.51 17.34 -7.55
N ARG A 267 -4.56 16.83 -6.90
CA ARG A 267 -4.80 16.93 -5.45
C ARG A 267 -4.26 15.73 -4.70
N THR A 268 -4.08 14.60 -5.37
CA THR A 268 -3.56 13.37 -4.79
C THR A 268 -2.67 12.67 -5.80
N VAL A 269 -1.57 12.09 -5.34
CA VAL A 269 -0.64 11.31 -6.15
C VAL A 269 -0.38 9.95 -5.54
N SER A 270 -0.30 8.93 -6.37
CA SER A 270 0.16 7.60 -5.97
C SER A 270 1.55 7.30 -6.51
N LEU A 271 2.30 6.47 -5.79
CA LEU A 271 3.66 6.05 -6.15
C LEU A 271 3.62 4.65 -6.78
N ALA A 272 4.08 4.50 -8.01
CA ALA A 272 3.98 3.26 -8.77
C ALA A 272 5.07 2.23 -8.41
N GLY A 273 4.72 0.95 -8.56
CA GLY A 273 5.66 -0.17 -8.59
C GLY A 273 6.55 -0.21 -7.35
N MET A 274 7.87 -0.20 -7.54
CA MET A 274 8.83 -0.28 -6.43
C MET A 274 9.09 1.07 -5.72
N ILE A 275 8.59 2.20 -6.24
CA ILE A 275 8.84 3.53 -5.65
C ILE A 275 8.45 3.57 -4.17
N PRO A 276 7.26 3.11 -3.72
CA PRO A 276 6.92 3.02 -2.32
C PRO A 276 8.04 2.35 -1.49
N SER A 277 8.37 1.09 -1.77
CA SER A 277 9.35 0.34 -0.99
C SER A 277 10.75 0.97 -0.97
N LEU A 278 11.13 1.69 -2.04
CA LEU A 278 12.45 2.32 -2.17
C LEU A 278 12.51 3.75 -1.61
N THR A 279 11.38 4.29 -1.15
CA THR A 279 11.27 5.65 -0.60
C THR A 279 10.61 5.68 0.78
N GLY A 280 10.85 4.63 1.57
CA GLY A 280 10.27 4.51 2.90
C GLY A 280 8.74 4.52 2.84
N TYR A 281 8.15 3.83 1.87
CA TYR A 281 6.71 3.75 1.63
C TYR A 281 6.01 5.11 1.52
N GLY A 282 6.68 6.06 0.86
CA GLY A 282 6.21 7.43 0.61
C GLY A 282 6.60 8.45 1.68
N PHE A 283 7.10 8.02 2.84
CA PHE A 283 7.50 8.95 3.91
C PHE A 283 8.73 9.79 3.54
N ASP A 284 9.71 9.20 2.84
CA ASP A 284 10.92 9.94 2.47
C ASP A 284 10.60 11.05 1.46
N VAL A 285 9.63 10.78 0.57
CA VAL A 285 9.11 11.78 -0.40
C VAL A 285 8.51 12.97 0.34
N LEU A 286 7.66 12.73 1.34
CA LEU A 286 7.06 13.79 2.14
C LEU A 286 8.10 14.61 2.90
N ARG A 287 9.10 13.95 3.50
CA ARG A 287 10.20 14.63 4.18
C ARG A 287 10.98 15.52 3.23
N LYS A 288 11.27 15.03 2.02
CA LYS A 288 11.99 15.78 0.99
C LYS A 288 11.20 17.02 0.53
N LEU A 289 9.89 16.88 0.33
CA LEU A 289 9.00 17.99 -0.04
C LEU A 289 8.93 19.05 1.07
N GLY A 290 8.85 18.63 2.35
CA GLY A 290 8.88 19.56 3.48
C GLY A 290 10.22 20.29 3.62
N ALA A 291 11.34 19.59 3.45
CA ALA A 291 12.69 20.16 3.59
C ALA A 291 13.05 21.16 2.48
N THR A 292 12.42 21.07 1.31
CA THR A 292 12.67 21.97 0.16
C THR A 292 11.84 23.25 0.22
N GLY A 293 11.02 23.43 1.28
CA GLY A 293 10.14 24.59 1.40
C GLY A 293 9.09 24.62 0.28
N ALA A 294 8.64 23.45 -0.17
CA ALA A 294 7.73 23.33 -1.29
C ALA A 294 6.44 24.15 -1.06
N ALA A 295 5.88 24.65 -2.17
CA ALA A 295 4.79 25.61 -2.13
C ALA A 295 3.53 25.07 -1.41
N PRO A 296 2.70 25.96 -0.81
CA PRO A 296 1.37 25.58 -0.32
C PRO A 296 0.55 24.91 -1.44
N GLY A 297 -0.19 23.86 -1.13
CA GLY A 297 -1.06 23.17 -2.09
C GLY A 297 -0.43 21.99 -2.85
N LEU A 298 0.60 21.35 -2.30
CA LEU A 298 1.09 20.07 -2.83
C LEU A 298 0.02 18.97 -2.74
N PRO A 299 0.00 18.02 -3.70
CA PRO A 299 -0.90 16.89 -3.63
C PRO A 299 -0.57 15.97 -2.44
N ALA A 300 -1.62 15.38 -1.87
CA ALA A 300 -1.48 14.29 -0.92
C ALA A 300 -0.79 13.07 -1.57
N VAL A 301 0.22 12.51 -0.91
CA VAL A 301 0.93 11.30 -1.39
C VAL A 301 0.34 10.04 -0.77
N THR A 302 0.13 9.01 -1.59
CA THR A 302 -0.32 7.66 -1.22
C THR A 302 0.50 6.58 -1.95
N THR A 303 0.51 5.34 -1.47
CA THR A 303 1.30 4.24 -2.08
C THR A 303 0.58 3.50 -3.19
N GLY A 304 -0.76 3.57 -3.26
CA GLY A 304 -1.56 2.78 -4.19
C GLY A 304 -1.92 1.38 -3.67
N HIS A 305 -1.40 0.96 -2.52
CA HIS A 305 -1.45 -0.43 -2.07
C HIS A 305 -2.85 -0.90 -1.66
N ALA A 306 -3.73 -0.04 -1.12
CA ALA A 306 -5.06 -0.47 -0.70
C ALA A 306 -6.01 -0.68 -1.89
N ALA A 307 -5.92 0.16 -2.91
CA ALA A 307 -6.62 -0.10 -4.17
C ALA A 307 -6.10 -1.39 -4.86
N THR A 308 -4.81 -1.68 -4.74
CA THR A 308 -4.22 -2.93 -5.23
C THR A 308 -4.79 -4.15 -4.51
N VAL A 309 -4.91 -4.10 -3.18
CA VAL A 309 -5.57 -5.14 -2.38
C VAL A 309 -6.99 -5.43 -2.89
N VAL A 310 -7.77 -4.39 -3.19
CA VAL A 310 -9.12 -4.53 -3.78
C VAL A 310 -9.06 -5.20 -5.15
N SER A 311 -8.12 -4.77 -6.00
CA SER A 311 -7.91 -5.30 -7.36
C SER A 311 -7.62 -6.81 -7.37
N VAL A 312 -6.74 -7.27 -6.48
CA VAL A 312 -6.42 -8.70 -6.31
C VAL A 312 -7.67 -9.49 -5.95
N VAL A 313 -8.40 -9.08 -4.91
CA VAL A 313 -9.58 -9.81 -4.43
C VAL A 313 -10.71 -9.81 -5.47
N ARG A 314 -10.91 -8.71 -6.19
CA ARG A 314 -11.88 -8.65 -7.30
C ARG A 314 -11.50 -9.59 -8.44
N THR A 315 -10.22 -9.65 -8.78
CA THR A 315 -9.72 -10.54 -9.83
C THR A 315 -9.89 -12.01 -9.45
N VAL A 316 -9.59 -12.37 -8.19
CA VAL A 316 -9.86 -13.73 -7.67
C VAL A 316 -11.34 -14.09 -7.81
N ARG A 317 -12.25 -13.21 -7.41
CA ARG A 317 -13.70 -13.44 -7.54
C ARG A 317 -14.11 -13.62 -9.00
N ALA A 318 -13.67 -12.73 -9.89
CA ALA A 318 -13.95 -12.83 -11.32
C ALA A 318 -13.41 -14.14 -11.92
N ALA A 319 -12.22 -14.59 -11.51
CA ALA A 319 -11.63 -15.84 -11.98
C ALA A 319 -12.39 -17.08 -11.46
N LEU A 320 -12.83 -17.07 -10.20
CA LEU A 320 -13.66 -18.14 -9.64
C LEU A 320 -15.02 -18.23 -10.33
N ASP A 321 -15.68 -17.08 -10.55
CA ASP A 321 -16.97 -17.02 -11.26
C ASP A 321 -16.83 -17.51 -12.71
N ALA A 322 -15.79 -17.05 -13.41
CA ALA A 322 -15.49 -17.43 -14.79
C ALA A 322 -15.18 -18.93 -14.95
N THR A 323 -14.53 -19.54 -13.95
CA THR A 323 -14.20 -20.97 -13.95
C THR A 323 -15.30 -21.84 -13.33
N GLY A 324 -16.34 -21.24 -12.75
CA GLY A 324 -17.40 -21.95 -12.01
C GLY A 324 -16.90 -22.67 -10.75
N ARG A 325 -15.76 -22.25 -10.19
CA ARG A 325 -15.14 -22.88 -9.03
C ARG A 325 -15.54 -22.17 -7.75
N ARG A 326 -15.70 -22.93 -6.67
CA ARG A 326 -16.07 -22.39 -5.35
C ARG A 326 -14.85 -22.35 -4.46
N LEU A 327 -14.58 -21.20 -3.84
CA LEU A 327 -13.44 -21.01 -2.92
C LEU A 327 -13.38 -22.12 -1.85
N ASP A 328 -14.53 -22.49 -1.28
CA ASP A 328 -14.68 -23.49 -0.22
C ASP A 328 -14.43 -24.95 -0.65
N ALA A 329 -14.20 -25.18 -1.95
CA ALA A 329 -13.79 -26.47 -2.49
C ALA A 329 -12.29 -26.50 -2.84
N LEU A 330 -11.56 -25.41 -2.63
CA LEU A 330 -10.19 -25.27 -3.10
C LEU A 330 -9.18 -25.26 -1.96
N THR A 331 -8.06 -25.90 -2.25
CA THR A 331 -6.77 -25.54 -1.65
C THR A 331 -6.30 -24.22 -2.27
N VAL A 332 -6.10 -23.20 -1.44
CA VAL A 332 -5.68 -21.86 -1.86
C VAL A 332 -4.29 -21.59 -1.32
N ALA A 333 -3.34 -21.22 -2.17
CA ALA A 333 -2.01 -20.79 -1.78
C ALA A 333 -1.87 -19.27 -1.95
N PHE A 334 -1.38 -18.59 -0.92
CA PHE A 334 -0.91 -17.21 -1.01
C PHE A 334 0.61 -17.19 -1.03
N VAL A 335 1.18 -16.51 -2.02
CA VAL A 335 2.62 -16.39 -2.25
C VAL A 335 3.02 -14.92 -2.19
N GLY A 336 3.92 -14.57 -1.28
CA GLY A 336 4.28 -13.18 -1.00
C GLY A 336 3.26 -12.53 -0.07
N LEU A 337 3.53 -12.58 1.24
CA LEU A 337 2.65 -12.10 2.30
C LEU A 337 3.21 -10.80 2.91
N GLY A 338 3.71 -9.91 2.05
CA GLY A 338 3.89 -8.51 2.41
C GLY A 338 2.57 -7.81 2.72
N SER A 339 2.57 -6.49 2.85
CA SER A 339 1.34 -5.74 3.21
C SER A 339 0.18 -5.95 2.23
N ILE A 340 0.44 -5.96 0.91
CA ILE A 340 -0.58 -6.23 -0.12
C ILE A 340 -1.07 -7.67 -0.02
N GLY A 341 -0.18 -8.66 0.02
CA GLY A 341 -0.57 -10.08 0.06
C GLY A 341 -1.37 -10.45 1.31
N SER A 342 -0.90 -10.04 2.49
CA SER A 342 -1.59 -10.29 3.76
C SER A 342 -2.94 -9.56 3.85
N SER A 343 -3.02 -8.30 3.42
CA SER A 343 -4.30 -7.57 3.39
C SER A 343 -5.27 -8.12 2.34
N SER A 344 -4.77 -8.61 1.20
CA SER A 344 -5.57 -9.27 0.17
C SER A 344 -6.13 -10.61 0.65
N LEU A 345 -5.31 -11.40 1.35
CA LEU A 345 -5.74 -12.65 1.98
C LEU A 345 -6.87 -12.38 2.97
N GLU A 346 -6.65 -11.45 3.90
CA GLU A 346 -7.65 -11.18 4.93
C GLU A 346 -8.94 -10.58 4.35
N LEU A 347 -8.82 -9.68 3.36
CA LEU A 347 -9.99 -9.15 2.65
C LEU A 347 -10.74 -10.26 1.90
N LEU A 348 -10.04 -11.17 1.21
CA LEU A 348 -10.66 -12.31 0.53
C LEU A 348 -11.46 -13.16 1.52
N LEU A 349 -10.85 -13.55 2.65
CA LEU A 349 -11.48 -14.38 3.67
C LEU A 349 -12.66 -13.66 4.34
N THR A 350 -12.48 -12.38 4.71
CA THR A 350 -13.54 -11.56 5.33
C THR A 350 -14.76 -11.41 4.43
N ARG A 351 -14.55 -11.38 3.11
CA ARG A 351 -15.64 -11.23 2.14
C ARG A 351 -16.15 -12.58 1.62
N ALA A 352 -15.55 -13.70 1.96
CA ALA A 352 -15.97 -15.01 1.51
C ALA A 352 -17.22 -15.48 2.27
N HIS A 353 -18.14 -16.16 1.56
CA HIS A 353 -19.30 -16.79 2.21
C HIS A 353 -18.90 -17.99 3.08
N ARG A 354 -17.86 -18.71 2.66
CA ARG A 354 -17.25 -19.85 3.33
C ARG A 354 -15.73 -19.81 3.13
N PRO A 355 -14.93 -20.20 4.12
CA PRO A 355 -13.48 -20.24 3.99
C PRO A 355 -13.05 -21.25 2.92
N PRO A 356 -11.81 -21.15 2.41
CA PRO A 356 -11.25 -22.19 1.55
C PRO A 356 -11.16 -23.54 2.29
N ALA A 357 -11.15 -24.64 1.53
CA ALA A 357 -11.01 -25.97 2.10
C ALA A 357 -9.66 -26.15 2.82
N ARG A 358 -8.61 -25.51 2.28
CA ARG A 358 -7.27 -25.48 2.88
C ARG A 358 -6.54 -24.21 2.45
N LEU A 359 -5.80 -23.59 3.37
CA LEU A 359 -4.99 -22.40 3.09
C LEU A 359 -3.50 -22.70 3.24
N LEU A 360 -2.70 -22.37 2.24
CA LEU A 360 -1.24 -22.40 2.32
C LEU A 360 -0.68 -20.98 2.30
N LEU A 361 0.26 -20.71 3.20
CA LEU A 361 1.00 -19.45 3.25
C LEU A 361 2.46 -19.71 2.89
N CYS A 362 2.96 -19.00 1.88
CA CYS A 362 4.35 -19.08 1.44
C CYS A 362 4.90 -17.67 1.19
N ASP A 363 6.06 -17.36 1.77
CA ASP A 363 6.75 -16.09 1.56
C ASP A 363 8.27 -16.34 1.56
N ALA A 364 9.07 -15.27 1.53
CA ALA A 364 10.53 -15.34 1.48
C ALA A 364 11.13 -16.27 2.57
N PRO A 365 12.32 -16.85 2.32
CA PRO A 365 13.01 -17.67 3.32
C PRO A 365 13.14 -16.96 4.68
N GLY A 366 12.81 -17.66 5.78
CA GLY A 366 12.85 -17.10 7.13
C GLY A 366 11.58 -16.36 7.57
N SER A 367 10.53 -16.33 6.73
CA SER A 367 9.22 -15.75 7.04
C SER A 367 8.34 -16.64 7.94
N GLY A 368 8.73 -17.90 8.19
CA GLY A 368 7.94 -18.90 8.90
C GLY A 368 7.35 -18.43 10.24
N PRO A 369 8.11 -17.79 11.15
CA PRO A 369 7.55 -17.24 12.39
C PRO A 369 6.41 -16.24 12.13
N ARG A 370 6.63 -15.26 11.25
CA ARG A 370 5.64 -14.24 10.88
C ARG A 370 4.38 -14.86 10.23
N LEU A 371 4.56 -15.88 9.39
CA LEU A 371 3.45 -16.58 8.75
C LEU A 371 2.65 -17.43 9.74
N LYS A 372 3.30 -18.04 10.74
CA LYS A 372 2.62 -18.78 11.81
C LYS A 372 1.75 -17.85 12.65
N GLU A 373 2.24 -16.67 13.00
CA GLU A 373 1.41 -15.70 13.71
C GLU A 373 0.24 -15.19 12.87
N LEU A 374 0.45 -14.97 11.56
CA LEU A 374 -0.64 -14.62 10.65
C LEU A 374 -1.69 -15.73 10.62
N ALA A 375 -1.26 -16.99 10.50
CA ALA A 375 -2.13 -18.16 10.54
C ALA A 375 -2.95 -18.21 11.83
N GLU A 376 -2.30 -18.07 12.99
CA GLU A 376 -2.95 -18.03 14.30
C GLU A 376 -4.02 -16.94 14.37
N ARG A 377 -3.70 -15.70 13.95
CA ARG A 377 -4.67 -14.60 13.94
C ARG A 377 -5.87 -14.86 13.03
N LEU A 378 -5.66 -15.49 11.88
CA LEU A 378 -6.74 -15.83 10.95
C LEU A 378 -7.66 -16.90 11.55
N MET A 379 -7.10 -17.91 12.21
CA MET A 379 -7.85 -18.96 12.91
C MET A 379 -8.59 -18.43 14.14
N GLU A 380 -7.96 -17.59 14.97
CA GLU A 380 -8.58 -16.95 16.15
C GLU A 380 -9.81 -16.11 15.78
N ARG A 381 -9.79 -15.50 14.60
CA ARG A 381 -10.91 -14.71 14.06
C ARG A 381 -11.97 -15.56 13.36
N GLY A 382 -11.76 -16.88 13.27
CA GLY A 382 -12.66 -17.80 12.59
C GLY A 382 -12.76 -17.56 11.07
N LEU A 383 -11.72 -16.97 10.47
CA LEU A 383 -11.68 -16.69 9.03
C LEU A 383 -11.29 -17.92 8.20
N VAL A 384 -10.68 -18.92 8.83
CA VAL A 384 -10.23 -20.17 8.23
C VAL A 384 -10.09 -21.23 9.33
N GLU A 385 -10.27 -22.51 8.98
CA GLU A 385 -10.17 -23.63 9.92
C GLU A 385 -8.76 -24.24 9.97
N GLU A 386 -8.10 -24.35 8.82
CA GLU A 386 -6.77 -24.96 8.70
C GLU A 386 -5.85 -24.08 7.84
N VAL A 387 -4.63 -23.84 8.34
CA VAL A 387 -3.58 -23.10 7.65
C VAL A 387 -2.27 -23.87 7.71
N GLU A 388 -1.66 -24.10 6.54
CA GLU A 388 -0.32 -24.66 6.42
C GLU A 388 0.66 -23.54 6.07
N VAL A 389 1.74 -23.41 6.84
CA VAL A 389 2.85 -22.50 6.53
C VAL A 389 3.94 -23.30 5.83
N VAL A 390 4.31 -22.90 4.62
CA VAL A 390 5.33 -23.58 3.80
C VAL A 390 6.46 -22.62 3.48
N GLU A 391 7.66 -22.94 3.94
CA GLU A 391 8.86 -22.16 3.65
C GLU A 391 9.57 -22.68 2.39
N PRO A 392 10.13 -21.79 1.56
CA PRO A 392 10.96 -22.18 0.43
C PRO A 392 12.32 -22.72 0.90
N GLU A 393 12.67 -23.92 0.45
CA GLU A 393 13.98 -24.55 0.71
C GLU A 393 15.05 -24.18 -0.35
N GLY A 394 14.68 -23.40 -1.37
CA GLY A 394 15.57 -23.07 -2.49
C GLY A 394 15.07 -21.95 -3.40
N HIS A 395 15.55 -21.94 -4.64
CA HIS A 395 15.26 -20.94 -5.68
C HIS A 395 13.98 -21.31 -6.43
N GLY A 396 12.84 -21.28 -5.74
CA GLY A 396 11.54 -21.64 -6.32
C GLY A 396 10.46 -21.79 -5.27
N LEU A 397 9.22 -21.93 -5.73
CA LEU A 397 8.10 -22.26 -4.85
C LEU A 397 8.19 -23.72 -4.35
N PRO A 398 7.78 -24.00 -3.09
CA PRO A 398 7.62 -25.36 -2.58
C PRO A 398 6.62 -26.20 -3.40
N ASP A 399 6.83 -27.51 -3.45
CA ASP A 399 5.98 -28.46 -4.17
C ASP A 399 4.51 -28.39 -3.75
N ALA A 400 4.25 -28.16 -2.46
CA ALA A 400 2.90 -28.01 -1.90
C ALA A 400 2.11 -26.86 -2.57
N VAL A 401 2.78 -25.78 -2.98
CA VAL A 401 2.13 -24.64 -3.66
C VAL A 401 1.63 -25.04 -5.06
N TYR A 402 2.37 -25.88 -5.78
CA TYR A 402 1.96 -26.36 -7.11
C TYR A 402 0.74 -27.30 -7.07
N GLY A 403 0.43 -27.87 -5.90
CA GLY A 403 -0.80 -28.64 -5.66
C GLY A 403 -2.05 -27.79 -5.39
N ALA A 404 -1.92 -26.47 -5.27
CA ALA A 404 -3.06 -25.60 -5.00
C ALA A 404 -3.95 -25.42 -6.23
N GLY A 405 -5.27 -25.40 -5.98
CA GLY A 405 -6.26 -25.11 -7.01
C GLY A 405 -6.29 -23.63 -7.39
N LEU A 406 -6.00 -22.75 -6.44
CA LEU A 406 -5.87 -21.31 -6.64
C LEU A 406 -4.56 -20.83 -6.02
N ILE A 407 -3.76 -20.10 -6.78
CA ILE A 407 -2.54 -19.43 -6.32
C ILE A 407 -2.75 -17.92 -6.46
N VAL A 408 -2.59 -17.18 -5.37
CA VAL A 408 -2.61 -15.71 -5.36
C VAL A 408 -1.20 -15.23 -5.02
N ALA A 409 -0.59 -14.48 -5.93
CA ALA A 409 0.80 -14.04 -5.80
C ALA A 409 0.90 -12.51 -5.71
N ALA A 410 1.67 -12.03 -4.73
CA ALA A 410 1.99 -10.61 -4.51
C ALA A 410 3.44 -10.48 -4.04
N VAL A 411 4.38 -10.82 -4.94
CA VAL A 411 5.81 -10.88 -4.65
C VAL A 411 6.51 -9.62 -5.14
N GLY A 412 7.34 -9.02 -4.29
CA GLY A 412 8.21 -7.90 -4.67
C GLY A 412 9.57 -8.39 -5.19
N GLY A 413 10.22 -7.59 -6.06
CA GLY A 413 11.66 -7.72 -6.30
C GLY A 413 12.11 -8.37 -7.61
N GLY A 414 11.21 -8.78 -8.51
CA GLY A 414 11.54 -9.30 -9.84
C GLY A 414 12.14 -10.71 -9.85
N GLY A 415 11.76 -11.52 -10.84
CA GLY A 415 12.25 -12.89 -11.04
C GLY A 415 11.13 -13.90 -11.29
N ALA A 416 11.41 -14.91 -12.11
CA ALA A 416 10.48 -16.02 -12.34
C ALA A 416 10.60 -17.02 -11.19
N LEU A 417 9.75 -16.85 -10.18
CA LEU A 417 9.65 -17.71 -8.99
C LEU A 417 8.72 -18.92 -9.23
N LEU A 418 7.61 -18.69 -9.94
CA LEU A 418 6.64 -19.71 -10.30
C LEU A 418 6.96 -20.30 -11.68
N ASP A 419 7.16 -21.62 -11.71
CA ASP A 419 7.31 -22.36 -12.97
C ASP A 419 5.93 -22.74 -13.52
N VAL A 420 5.57 -22.10 -14.63
CA VAL A 420 4.28 -22.29 -15.28
C VAL A 420 4.05 -23.74 -15.67
N GLU A 421 5.07 -24.49 -16.09
CA GLU A 421 4.89 -25.87 -16.60
C GLU A 421 4.59 -26.87 -15.48
N ARG A 422 4.90 -26.51 -14.23
CA ARG A 422 4.64 -27.35 -13.05
C ARG A 422 3.23 -27.22 -12.49
N LEU A 423 2.44 -26.22 -12.94
CA LEU A 423 1.06 -26.06 -12.50
C LEU A 423 0.23 -27.29 -12.88
N ALA A 424 -0.63 -27.73 -11.95
CA ALA A 424 -1.59 -28.79 -12.25
C ALA A 424 -2.68 -28.28 -13.22
N PRO A 425 -3.21 -29.13 -14.11
CA PRO A 425 -4.43 -28.83 -14.84
C PRO A 425 -5.57 -28.42 -13.89
N GLY A 426 -6.31 -27.39 -14.24
CA GLY A 426 -7.37 -26.76 -13.45
C GLY A 426 -6.88 -25.68 -12.47
N THR A 427 -5.57 -25.43 -12.37
CA THR A 427 -5.04 -24.38 -11.49
C THR A 427 -5.35 -22.98 -12.04
N THR A 428 -5.75 -22.09 -11.13
CA THR A 428 -5.91 -20.65 -11.39
C THR A 428 -4.81 -19.88 -10.67
N VAL A 429 -4.14 -18.96 -11.37
CA VAL A 429 -3.13 -18.05 -10.82
C VAL A 429 -3.60 -16.61 -11.00
N VAL A 430 -3.65 -15.86 -9.90
CA VAL A 430 -3.86 -14.40 -9.90
C VAL A 430 -2.60 -13.75 -9.35
N ASP A 431 -1.89 -13.00 -10.20
CA ASP A 431 -0.60 -12.42 -9.85
C ASP A 431 -0.59 -10.89 -9.94
N ASP A 432 -0.28 -10.25 -8.82
CA ASP A 432 -0.09 -8.80 -8.69
C ASP A 432 1.39 -8.41 -8.58
N SER A 433 2.30 -9.38 -8.69
CA SER A 433 3.73 -9.10 -8.69
C SER A 433 4.11 -8.17 -9.84
N PHE A 434 5.00 -7.21 -9.58
CA PHE A 434 5.53 -6.32 -10.60
C PHE A 434 7.07 -6.27 -10.56
N PRO A 435 7.76 -6.83 -11.58
CA PRO A 435 7.23 -7.66 -12.68
C PRO A 435 6.55 -8.96 -12.21
N HIS A 436 5.80 -9.61 -13.11
CA HIS A 436 5.16 -10.90 -12.83
C HIS A 436 6.15 -11.93 -12.30
N CYS A 437 5.71 -12.76 -11.35
CA CYS A 437 6.57 -13.76 -10.70
C CYS A 437 6.81 -15.02 -11.55
N PHE A 438 6.51 -14.99 -12.86
CA PHE A 438 6.65 -16.09 -13.81
C PHE A 438 6.97 -15.58 -15.22
N ASP A 439 7.37 -16.50 -16.09
CA ASP A 439 7.55 -16.22 -17.52
C ASP A 439 6.20 -16.04 -18.22
N THR A 440 5.85 -14.79 -18.51
CA THR A 440 4.58 -14.43 -19.16
C THR A 440 4.41 -15.02 -20.56
N ALA A 441 5.50 -15.23 -21.31
CA ALA A 441 5.43 -15.83 -22.65
C ALA A 441 5.09 -17.32 -22.55
N ARG A 442 5.68 -18.04 -21.59
CA ARG A 442 5.32 -19.43 -21.28
C ARG A 442 3.88 -19.55 -20.77
N ALA A 443 3.45 -18.64 -19.89
CA ALA A 443 2.06 -18.59 -19.42
C ALA A 443 1.05 -18.46 -20.57
N LEU A 444 1.26 -17.50 -21.47
CA LEU A 444 0.39 -17.33 -22.64
C LEU A 444 0.43 -18.57 -23.56
N ASN A 445 1.62 -19.12 -23.81
CA ASN A 445 1.74 -20.32 -24.65
C ASN A 445 1.01 -21.53 -24.06
N ARG A 446 1.12 -21.77 -22.74
CA ARG A 446 0.43 -22.86 -22.06
C ARG A 446 -1.08 -22.67 -22.12
N MET A 447 -1.58 -21.48 -21.81
CA MET A 447 -3.02 -21.18 -21.90
C MET A 447 -3.56 -21.39 -23.32
N ASP A 448 -2.79 -21.05 -24.36
CA ASP A 448 -3.21 -21.24 -25.76
C ASP A 448 -3.19 -22.71 -26.21
N ARG A 449 -2.10 -23.41 -25.86
CA ARG A 449 -1.83 -24.77 -26.35
C ARG A 449 -2.62 -25.82 -25.58
N ALA A 450 -2.59 -25.75 -24.25
CA ALA A 450 -3.15 -26.77 -23.38
C ALA A 450 -4.54 -26.41 -22.85
N LYS A 451 -4.86 -25.12 -22.71
CA LYS A 451 -6.15 -24.62 -22.21
C LYS A 451 -6.59 -25.25 -20.89
N ASP A 452 -5.61 -25.61 -20.07
CA ASP A 452 -5.77 -26.38 -18.84
C ASP A 452 -5.58 -25.52 -17.58
N VAL A 453 -5.03 -24.32 -17.69
CA VAL A 453 -4.78 -23.40 -16.58
C VAL A 453 -5.29 -22.00 -16.91
N LEU A 454 -5.63 -21.22 -15.88
CA LEU A 454 -5.96 -19.80 -16.00
C LEU A 454 -4.91 -18.97 -15.25
N ILE A 455 -4.15 -18.13 -15.95
CA ILE A 455 -3.11 -17.29 -15.38
C ILE A 455 -3.38 -15.83 -15.75
N VAL A 456 -3.65 -14.99 -14.76
CA VAL A 456 -4.09 -13.59 -14.95
C VAL A 456 -3.36 -12.61 -14.03
N GLY A 457 -3.28 -11.36 -14.46
CA GLY A 457 -2.78 -10.25 -13.65
C GLY A 457 -3.84 -9.71 -12.69
N GLY A 458 -3.42 -9.39 -11.46
CA GLY A 458 -4.28 -8.87 -10.39
C GLY A 458 -4.29 -7.34 -10.25
N GLY A 459 -3.50 -6.61 -11.05
CA GLY A 459 -3.20 -5.19 -10.84
C GLY A 459 -4.06 -4.17 -11.56
N LEU A 460 -5.13 -4.58 -12.27
CA LEU A 460 -6.05 -3.66 -12.98
C LEU A 460 -7.48 -3.72 -12.44
N LEU A 461 -8.13 -2.56 -12.44
CA LEU A 461 -9.55 -2.38 -12.12
C LEU A 461 -10.31 -1.84 -13.32
N ASP A 462 -11.60 -2.17 -13.44
CA ASP A 462 -12.55 -1.51 -14.34
C ASP A 462 -13.23 -0.38 -13.58
N ALA A 463 -12.97 0.85 -14.02
CA ALA A 463 -13.52 2.08 -13.42
C ALA A 463 -14.55 2.76 -14.35
N GLY A 464 -15.17 2.00 -15.26
CA GLY A 464 -16.04 2.53 -16.31
C GLY A 464 -15.28 3.05 -17.53
N PRO A 465 -15.95 3.75 -18.47
CA PRO A 465 -15.33 4.19 -19.72
C PRO A 465 -14.03 4.97 -19.52
N VAL A 466 -12.93 4.49 -20.10
CA VAL A 466 -11.61 5.13 -19.98
C VAL A 466 -11.16 5.74 -21.30
N ARG A 467 -10.86 7.03 -21.28
CA ARG A 467 -10.17 7.73 -22.38
C ARG A 467 -8.75 8.06 -21.96
N ARG A 468 -7.76 7.76 -22.80
CA ARG A 468 -6.37 8.10 -22.55
C ARG A 468 -5.81 8.99 -23.64
N GLU A 469 -5.01 9.96 -23.24
CA GLU A 469 -4.47 11.00 -24.12
C GLU A 469 -2.98 11.18 -23.84
N PRO A 470 -2.12 11.11 -24.86
CA PRO A 470 -0.73 11.51 -24.72
C PRO A 470 -0.64 12.96 -24.24
N ALA A 471 0.31 13.24 -23.36
CA ALA A 471 0.55 14.61 -22.92
C ALA A 471 1.05 15.52 -24.07
N GLU A 472 0.73 16.81 -24.00
CA GLU A 472 1.19 17.80 -24.97
C GLU A 472 2.75 17.87 -25.01
N GLY A 473 3.30 18.12 -26.20
CA GLY A 473 4.73 18.32 -26.40
C GLY A 473 5.57 17.04 -26.47
N LEU A 474 4.99 15.85 -26.34
CA LEU A 474 5.71 14.58 -26.52
C LEU A 474 6.23 14.41 -27.95
N PRO A 475 7.42 13.79 -28.13
CA PRO A 475 7.94 13.48 -29.46
C PRO A 475 6.96 12.61 -30.26
N ALA A 476 6.82 12.88 -31.57
CA ALA A 476 5.86 12.17 -32.43
C ALA A 476 6.04 10.64 -32.39
N ALA A 477 7.29 10.16 -32.32
CA ALA A 477 7.57 8.73 -32.18
C ALA A 477 7.06 8.13 -30.86
N ALA A 478 7.17 8.88 -29.75
CA ALA A 478 6.65 8.45 -28.45
C ALA A 478 5.12 8.42 -28.44
N VAL A 479 4.47 9.41 -29.07
CA VAL A 479 3.02 9.45 -29.23
C VAL A 479 2.53 8.30 -30.10
N ALA A 480 3.15 8.07 -31.26
CA ALA A 480 2.80 6.97 -32.15
C ALA A 480 3.00 5.62 -31.46
N GLY A 481 4.13 5.43 -30.77
CA GLY A 481 4.41 4.24 -29.98
C GLY A 481 3.37 4.01 -28.90
N TYR A 482 2.96 5.07 -28.19
CA TYR A 482 1.90 5.02 -27.18
C TYR A 482 0.54 4.62 -27.76
N LEU A 483 0.10 5.26 -28.85
CA LEU A 483 -1.20 5.00 -29.48
C LEU A 483 -1.29 3.60 -30.10
N ALA A 484 -0.14 3.00 -30.47
CA ALA A 484 -0.07 1.65 -31.00
C ALA A 484 -0.12 0.54 -29.94
N ARG A 485 -0.01 0.88 -28.63
CA ARG A 485 0.04 -0.14 -27.57
C ARG A 485 -1.32 -0.81 -27.42
N PRO A 486 -1.39 -2.15 -27.47
CA PRO A 486 -2.58 -2.88 -27.05
C PRO A 486 -2.88 -2.57 -25.58
N MET A 487 -4.15 -2.46 -25.22
CA MET A 487 -4.57 -2.20 -23.85
C MET A 487 -5.86 -2.95 -23.55
N VAL A 488 -6.04 -3.34 -22.28
CA VAL A 488 -7.34 -3.83 -21.83
C VAL A 488 -8.30 -2.63 -21.76
N PRO A 489 -9.45 -2.67 -22.47
CA PRO A 489 -10.42 -1.56 -22.49
C PRO A 489 -10.93 -1.22 -21.09
N ASP A 490 -11.24 0.06 -20.85
CA ASP A 490 -11.92 0.54 -19.63
C ASP A 490 -11.21 0.23 -18.30
N THR A 491 -9.91 -0.07 -18.37
CA THR A 491 -9.09 -0.39 -17.20
C THR A 491 -8.25 0.77 -16.69
N ILE A 492 -7.93 0.73 -15.41
CA ILE A 492 -6.97 1.59 -14.75
C ILE A 492 -6.06 0.74 -13.87
N ALA A 493 -4.77 1.08 -13.78
CA ALA A 493 -3.87 0.47 -12.82
C ALA A 493 -4.39 0.74 -11.40
N SER A 494 -4.47 -0.31 -10.57
CA SER A 494 -5.02 -0.23 -9.22
C SER A 494 -4.33 0.84 -8.37
N CYS A 495 -3.01 0.93 -8.42
CA CYS A 495 -2.24 1.95 -7.73
C CYS A 495 -2.59 3.38 -8.18
N ARG A 496 -2.94 3.60 -9.46
CA ARG A 496 -3.43 4.90 -9.97
C ARG A 496 -4.87 5.18 -9.57
N PHE A 497 -5.69 4.14 -9.48
CA PHE A 497 -7.07 4.25 -9.01
C PHE A 497 -7.12 4.78 -7.58
N GLU A 498 -6.19 4.40 -6.70
CA GLU A 498 -6.17 4.88 -5.31
C GLU A 498 -6.17 6.41 -5.20
N SER A 499 -5.25 7.07 -5.89
CA SER A 499 -5.13 8.53 -5.86
C SER A 499 -6.34 9.20 -6.50
N LEU A 500 -6.93 8.59 -7.55
CA LEU A 500 -8.15 9.09 -8.18
C LEU A 500 -9.39 8.93 -7.29
N LEU A 501 -9.53 7.79 -6.62
CA LEU A 501 -10.62 7.54 -5.67
C LEU A 501 -10.57 8.53 -4.52
N HIS A 502 -9.38 8.79 -3.96
CA HIS A 502 -9.21 9.82 -2.94
C HIS A 502 -9.56 11.22 -3.49
N ALA A 503 -9.07 11.57 -4.69
CA ALA A 503 -9.37 12.85 -5.32
C ALA A 503 -10.86 13.05 -5.63
N SER A 504 -11.63 11.99 -5.80
CA SER A 504 -13.10 12.03 -5.99
C SER A 504 -13.87 12.47 -4.73
N GLY A 505 -13.21 12.53 -3.57
CA GLY A 505 -13.82 12.86 -2.29
C GLY A 505 -14.36 11.64 -1.52
N ALA A 506 -13.99 10.42 -1.94
CA ALA A 506 -14.31 9.22 -1.19
C ALA A 506 -13.67 9.28 0.22
N ALA A 507 -14.44 8.89 1.24
CA ALA A 507 -13.98 8.88 2.63
C ALA A 507 -13.09 7.65 2.92
N VAL A 508 -11.90 7.62 2.32
CA VAL A 508 -10.89 6.57 2.50
C VAL A 508 -9.60 7.17 3.07
N PRO A 509 -8.85 6.44 3.91
CA PRO A 509 -7.58 6.93 4.43
C PRO A 509 -6.51 6.99 3.33
N LEU A 510 -5.58 7.95 3.44
CA LEU A 510 -4.36 7.94 2.64
C LEU A 510 -3.44 6.83 3.13
N VAL A 511 -2.90 6.04 2.20
CA VAL A 511 -2.00 4.94 2.54
C VAL A 511 -0.56 5.43 2.43
N ARG A 512 0.09 5.53 3.59
CA ARG A 512 1.53 5.81 3.71
C ARG A 512 2.08 4.74 4.64
N GLY A 513 3.20 4.12 4.26
CA GLY A 513 3.60 2.88 4.93
C GLY A 513 2.92 1.66 4.32
N LEU A 514 2.72 0.66 5.18
CA LEU A 514 2.11 -0.61 4.81
C LEU A 514 0.59 -0.49 4.87
N VAL A 515 -0.10 -1.12 3.91
CA VAL A 515 -1.55 -1.27 4.00
C VAL A 515 -1.90 -2.29 5.06
N ASP A 516 -2.96 -2.01 5.82
CA ASP A 516 -3.54 -2.94 6.79
C ASP A 516 -4.94 -3.43 6.34
N PRO A 517 -5.44 -4.52 6.94
CA PRO A 517 -6.73 -5.09 6.55
C PRO A 517 -7.95 -4.17 6.75
N PRO A 518 -8.10 -3.42 7.86
CA PRO A 518 -9.18 -2.44 7.99
C PRO A 518 -9.18 -1.40 6.86
N THR A 519 -8.00 -0.93 6.46
CA THR A 519 -7.84 0.00 5.33
C THR A 519 -8.24 -0.67 4.02
N GLY A 520 -7.80 -1.91 3.78
CA GLY A 520 -8.21 -2.70 2.61
C GLY A 520 -9.73 -2.85 2.51
N LEU A 521 -10.43 -3.07 3.64
CA LEU A 521 -11.89 -3.14 3.69
C LEU A 521 -12.55 -1.77 3.40
N ALA A 522 -12.00 -0.67 3.95
CA ALA A 522 -12.51 0.67 3.65
C ALA A 522 -12.43 0.99 2.15
N TYR A 523 -11.32 0.63 1.51
CA TYR A 523 -11.15 0.78 0.06
C TYR A 523 -12.06 -0.16 -0.74
N TRP A 524 -12.32 -1.37 -0.25
CA TRP A 524 -13.28 -2.30 -0.87
C TRP A 524 -14.67 -1.66 -0.94
N GLU A 525 -15.17 -1.13 0.18
CA GLU A 525 -16.50 -0.51 0.26
C GLU A 525 -16.58 0.77 -0.60
N ALA A 526 -15.51 1.57 -0.65
CA ALA A 526 -15.45 2.74 -1.52
C ALA A 526 -15.40 2.38 -3.02
N ALA A 527 -14.71 1.28 -3.38
CA ALA A 527 -14.71 0.75 -4.73
C ALA A 527 -16.10 0.23 -5.15
N GLU A 528 -16.81 -0.46 -4.25
CA GLU A 528 -18.22 -0.86 -4.47
C GLU A 528 -19.11 0.36 -4.68
N ALA A 529 -19.01 1.36 -3.80
CA ALA A 529 -19.84 2.57 -3.86
C ALA A 529 -19.61 3.40 -5.14
N SER A 530 -18.41 3.33 -5.72
CA SER A 530 -18.06 3.99 -6.99
C SER A 530 -18.43 3.16 -8.23
N GLY A 531 -18.97 1.95 -8.07
CA GLY A 531 -19.30 1.04 -9.17
C GLY A 531 -18.07 0.42 -9.85
N THR A 532 -16.93 0.43 -9.17
CA THR A 532 -15.66 -0.13 -9.67
C THR A 532 -15.74 -1.65 -9.66
N ARG A 533 -15.37 -2.30 -10.77
CA ARG A 533 -15.43 -3.75 -10.96
C ARG A 533 -14.04 -4.36 -11.12
N ALA A 534 -13.99 -5.69 -11.13
CA ALA A 534 -12.81 -6.40 -11.63
C ALA A 534 -12.57 -5.99 -13.08
N ALA A 535 -11.30 -5.80 -13.48
CA ALA A 535 -10.96 -5.73 -14.88
C ALA A 535 -11.35 -7.05 -15.59
N PRO A 536 -11.56 -7.03 -16.93
CA PRO A 536 -11.60 -8.26 -17.70
C PRO A 536 -10.39 -9.14 -17.36
N LEU A 537 -10.59 -10.45 -17.24
CA LEU A 537 -9.49 -11.38 -16.99
C LEU A 537 -8.45 -11.22 -18.09
N HIS A 538 -7.20 -10.94 -17.70
CA HIS A 538 -6.15 -10.56 -18.64
C HIS A 538 -4.78 -11.00 -18.13
N LEU A 539 -3.85 -11.18 -19.05
CA LEU A 539 -2.43 -11.23 -18.75
C LEU A 539 -1.72 -10.23 -19.68
N LEU A 540 -0.92 -9.34 -19.10
CA LEU A 540 -0.36 -8.18 -19.80
C LEU A 540 -1.49 -7.33 -20.42
N THR A 541 -1.54 -7.25 -21.74
CA THR A 541 -2.54 -6.48 -22.49
C THR A 541 -3.58 -7.36 -23.18
N ARG A 542 -3.47 -8.69 -23.01
CA ARG A 542 -4.34 -9.68 -23.64
C ARG A 542 -5.44 -10.10 -22.69
N SER A 543 -6.69 -9.86 -23.08
CA SER A 543 -7.86 -10.46 -22.43
C SER A 543 -7.88 -11.97 -22.66
N ILE A 544 -8.16 -12.72 -21.60
CA ILE A 544 -8.23 -14.18 -21.62
C ILE A 544 -9.71 -14.59 -21.69
N ASP A 545 -10.05 -15.31 -22.75
CA ASP A 545 -11.37 -15.93 -22.90
C ASP A 545 -11.37 -17.27 -22.14
N VAL A 546 -12.32 -17.42 -21.23
CA VAL A 546 -12.48 -18.59 -20.37
C VAL A 546 -13.42 -19.64 -20.96
N ASP A 547 -14.18 -19.32 -22.03
CA ASP A 547 -15.21 -20.20 -22.59
C ASP A 547 -14.63 -21.48 -23.24
N GLY A 548 -13.30 -21.55 -23.40
CA GLY A 548 -12.57 -22.70 -23.91
C GLY A 548 -11.60 -23.36 -22.94
N LEU A 549 -11.56 -22.97 -21.66
CA LEU A 549 -10.82 -23.71 -20.65
C LEU A 549 -11.51 -25.07 -20.46
N ASP A 550 -10.74 -26.16 -20.54
CA ASP A 550 -11.29 -27.49 -20.27
C ASP A 550 -11.88 -27.44 -18.85
N ARG A 551 -13.21 -27.48 -18.77
CA ARG A 551 -13.93 -27.67 -17.50
C ARG A 551 -13.62 -29.08 -17.05
N VAL A 552 -12.44 -29.30 -16.49
CA VAL A 552 -12.10 -30.56 -15.83
C VAL A 552 -12.98 -30.60 -14.59
N VAL A 553 -14.17 -31.13 -14.80
CA VAL A 553 -15.12 -31.56 -13.79
C VAL A 553 -14.31 -32.40 -12.82
N SER A 554 -14.21 -31.95 -11.56
CA SER A 554 -13.75 -32.81 -10.48
C SER A 554 -14.78 -33.94 -10.37
N GLY A 555 -14.47 -35.06 -11.00
CA GLY A 555 -15.12 -36.33 -10.77
C GLY A 555 -15.11 -36.61 -9.27
N ARG A 556 -16.27 -36.93 -8.73
CA ARG A 556 -16.35 -37.78 -7.55
C ARG A 556 -15.64 -39.08 -7.91
N ASP A 557 -14.62 -39.41 -7.15
CA ASP A 557 -14.39 -40.76 -6.63
C ASP A 557 -13.77 -40.62 -5.23
#